data_AF-A0A833GQW1-F1
#
_entry.id   AF-A0A833GQW1-F1
#
_cell.length_a   1.000
_cell.length_b   1.000
_cell.length_c   1.000
_cell.angle_alpha   90.00
_cell.angle_beta   90.00
_cell.angle_gamma   90.00
#
_symmetry.space_group_name_H-M   'P 1'
#
loop_
_entity.id
_entity.type
_entity.pdbx_description
1 polymer ?
#
loop_
_entity_poly.entity_id
_entity_poly.type
_entity_poly.pdbx_seq_one_letter_code
_entity_poly.pdbx_strand_id
1 'polypeptide(L)' 'MEKLLTAEQLVARTMYLLSRAATIGVCPGRVRALIQHLECVASDTTLDASIRSTSADLIADWQAAQREQFGEPATPPVQH' A
#
# COMPACT_ATOMS: atom_id res chain seq x y z
N MET A 1 -20.86 3.71 -9.45
CA MET A 1 -20.86 2.26 -9.19
C MET A 1 -19.42 1.80 -9.19
N GLU A 2 -18.75 1.82 -8.04
CA GLU A 2 -17.41 1.23 -7.92
C GLU A 2 -17.58 -0.27 -8.05
N LYS A 3 -17.03 -0.82 -9.14
CA LYS A 3 -17.08 -2.25 -9.41
C LYS A 3 -16.18 -2.93 -8.36
N LEU A 4 -16.79 -3.66 -7.42
CA LEU A 4 -16.05 -4.49 -6.46
C LEU A 4 -15.12 -5.42 -7.24
N LEU A 5 -13.81 -5.31 -6.98
CA LEU A 5 -12.81 -6.17 -7.59
C LEU A 5 -12.91 -7.56 -6.95
N THR A 6 -12.70 -8.60 -7.75
CA THR A 6 -12.39 -9.94 -7.21
C THR A 6 -11.02 -9.95 -6.55
N ALA A 7 -10.76 -10.95 -5.71
CA ALA A 7 -9.49 -11.10 -5.00
C ALA A 7 -8.30 -11.17 -5.98
N GLU A 8 -8.44 -11.93 -7.07
CA GLU A 8 -7.43 -12.03 -8.13
C GLU A 8 -7.21 -10.69 -8.85
N GLN A 9 -8.29 -9.94 -9.13
CA GLN A 9 -8.19 -8.62 -9.75
C GLN A 9 -7.52 -7.60 -8.82
N LEU A 10 -7.75 -7.70 -7.51
CA LEU A 10 -7.10 -6.86 -6.51
C LEU A 10 -5.59 -7.15 -6.46
N VAL A 11 -5.19 -8.42 -6.43
CA VAL A 11 -3.77 -8.82 -6.46
C VAL A 11 -3.10 -8.37 -7.77
N ALA A 12 -3.72 -8.65 -8.93
CA ALA A 12 -3.17 -8.25 -10.23
C ALA A 12 -2.99 -6.73 -10.33
N ARG A 13 -3.96 -5.96 -9.83
CA ARG A 13 -3.88 -4.50 -9.80
C ARG A 13 -2.76 -4.01 -8.88
N THR A 14 -2.57 -4.65 -7.73
CA THR A 14 -1.50 -4.33 -6.79
C THR A 14 -0.12 -4.61 -7.39
N MET A 15 0.06 -5.78 -8.03
CA MET A 15 1.28 -6.12 -8.75
C MET A 15 1.60 -5.13 -9.87
N TYR A 16 0.59 -4.69 -10.62
CA TYR A 16 0.75 -3.66 -11.64
C TYR A 16 1.25 -2.33 -11.05
N LEU A 17 0.68 -1.89 -9.92
CA LEU A 17 1.09 -0.65 -9.26
C LEU A 17 2.51 -0.73 -8.71
N LEU A 18 2.89 -1.86 -8.09
CA LEU A 18 4.26 -2.12 -7.64
C LEU A 18 5.25 -2.05 -8.81
N SER A 19 4.96 -2.77 -9.90
CA SER A 19 5.82 -2.79 -11.09
C SER A 19 5.98 -1.40 -11.69
N ARG A 20 4.88 -0.64 -11.77
CA ARG A 20 4.89 0.72 -12.32
C ARG A 20 5.66 1.71 -11.44
N ALA A 21 5.57 1.57 -10.11
CA ALA A 21 6.37 2.35 -9.16
C ALA A 21 7.87 2.07 -9.32
N ALA A 22 8.25 0.80 -9.52
CA ALA A 22 9.63 0.41 -9.75
C ALA A 22 10.18 0.92 -11.10
N THR A 23 9.39 0.87 -12.18
CA THR A 23 9.86 1.21 -13.53
C THR A 23 9.91 2.72 -13.81
N ILE A 24 8.92 3.49 -13.31
CA ILE A 24 8.74 4.91 -13.68
C ILE A 24 8.99 5.84 -12.47
N GLY A 25 9.29 5.28 -11.31
CA GLY A 25 9.41 6.02 -10.07
C GLY A 25 8.05 6.40 -9.47
N VAL A 26 8.13 6.83 -8.22
CA VAL A 26 7.00 7.16 -7.37
C VAL A 26 6.73 8.66 -7.35
N CYS A 27 5.47 9.05 -7.54
CA CYS A 27 4.99 10.38 -7.18
C CYS A 27 3.97 10.26 -6.03
N PRO A 28 3.71 11.33 -5.26
CA PRO A 28 2.88 11.24 -4.05
C PRO A 28 1.51 10.58 -4.28
N GLY A 29 0.85 10.89 -5.40
CA GLY A 29 -0.44 10.28 -5.75
C GLY A 29 -0.35 8.78 -6.07
N ARG A 30 0.73 8.33 -6.72
CA ARG A 30 0.93 6.90 -7.05
C ARG A 30 1.28 6.09 -5.81
N VAL A 31 2.09 6.65 -4.92
CA VAL A 31 2.41 6.03 -3.62
C VAL A 31 1.13 5.84 -2.82
N ARG A 32 0.30 6.89 -2.68
CA ARG A 32 -0.97 6.80 -1.97
C ARG A 32 -1.86 5.71 -2.54
N ALA A 33 -2.01 5.65 -3.86
CA ALA A 33 -2.83 4.62 -4.51
C ALA A 33 -2.27 3.21 -4.31
N LEU A 34 -0.95 3.04 -4.32
CA LEU A 34 -0.30 1.76 -4.04
C LEU A 34 -0.52 1.31 -2.60
N ILE A 35 -0.31 2.19 -1.62
CA ILE A 35 -0.54 1.88 -0.20
C ILE A 35 -1.98 1.48 0.04
N GLN A 36 -2.95 2.22 -0.50
CA GLN A 36 -4.37 1.87 -0.36
C GLN A 36 -4.69 0.48 -0.91
N HIS A 37 -4.11 0.10 -2.05
CA HIS A 37 -4.31 -1.25 -2.58
C HIS A 37 -3.61 -2.32 -1.74
N LEU A 38 -2.41 -2.06 -1.21
CA LEU A 38 -1.73 -2.97 -0.29
C LEU A 38 -2.54 -3.17 1.00
N GLU A 39 -3.16 -2.12 1.54
CA GLU A 39 -4.02 -2.20 2.72
C GLU A 39 -5.27 -3.05 2.43
N CYS A 40 -5.90 -2.86 1.26
CA CYS A 40 -6.99 -3.72 0.82
C CYS A 40 -6.55 -5.18 0.74
N VAL A 41 -5.41 -5.48 0.09
CA VAL A 41 -4.88 -6.85 -0.02
C VAL A 41 -4.58 -7.45 1.36
N ALA A 42 -3.95 -6.70 2.27
CA ALA A 42 -3.60 -7.18 3.60
C ALA A 42 -4.83 -7.52 4.46
N SER A 43 -5.94 -6.81 4.26
CA SER A 43 -7.19 -6.99 5.00
C SER A 43 -8.17 -8.01 4.39
N ASP A 44 -7.99 -8.40 3.11
CA ASP A 44 -8.93 -9.28 2.42
C ASP A 44 -8.75 -10.76 2.84
N THR A 45 -9.64 -11.24 3.71
CA THR A 45 -9.60 -12.60 4.26
C THR A 45 -9.85 -13.71 3.24
N THR A 46 -10.29 -13.37 2.03
CA THR A 46 -10.47 -14.34 0.93
C THR A 46 -9.15 -14.69 0.23
N LEU A 47 -8.11 -13.86 0.40
CA LEU A 47 -6.77 -14.10 -0.13
C LEU A 47 -5.96 -15.04 0.75
N ASP A 48 -4.94 -15.67 0.16
CA ASP A 48 -3.99 -16.50 0.90
C ASP A 48 -3.25 -15.70 1.99
N ALA A 49 -2.98 -16.34 3.13
CA ALA A 49 -2.35 -15.67 4.27
C ALA A 49 -0.96 -15.11 3.95
N SER A 50 -0.19 -15.76 3.08
CA SER A 50 1.12 -15.29 2.66
C SER A 50 1.03 -13.99 1.86
N ILE A 51 0.00 -13.84 1.02
CA ILE A 51 -0.25 -12.62 0.23
C ILE A 51 -0.60 -11.47 1.16
N ARG A 52 -1.46 -11.72 2.15
CA ARG A 52 -1.84 -10.71 3.15
C ARG A 52 -0.64 -10.26 3.98
N SER A 53 0.14 -11.22 4.50
CA SER A 53 1.35 -10.96 5.30
C SER A 53 2.36 -10.15 4.50
N THR A 54 2.69 -10.59 3.29
CA THR A 54 3.65 -9.89 2.42
C THR A 54 3.21 -8.46 2.14
N SER A 55 1.91 -8.23 1.94
CA SER A 55 1.39 -6.87 1.70
C SER A 55 1.49 -5.99 2.95
N ALA A 56 1.27 -6.55 4.14
CA ALA A 56 1.47 -5.86 5.41
C ALA A 56 2.94 -5.51 5.64
N ASP A 57 3.86 -6.45 5.37
CA ASP A 57 5.30 -6.26 5.50
C ASP A 57 5.79 -5.14 4.57
N LEU A 58 5.33 -5.12 3.31
CA LEU A 58 5.64 -4.06 2.35
C LEU A 58 5.16 -2.67 2.81
N ILE A 59 4.01 -2.58 3.47
CA ILE A 59 3.53 -1.32 4.05
C ILE A 59 4.46 -0.87 5.18
N ALA A 60 4.85 -1.79 6.07
CA ALA A 60 5.74 -1.49 7.20
C ALA A 60 7.12 -1.04 6.72
N ASP A 61 7.72 -1.74 5.76
CA ASP A 61 9.00 -1.39 5.15
C ASP A 61 8.94 0.00 4.50
N TRP A 62 7.85 0.30 3.78
CA TRP A 62 7.66 1.62 3.17
C TRP A 62 7.58 2.73 4.22
N GLN A 63 6.85 2.53 5.31
CA GLN A 63 6.74 3.50 6.40
C GLN A 63 8.08 3.69 7.13
N ALA A 64 8.86 2.64 7.28
CA ALA A 64 10.22 2.72 7.81
C ALA A 64 11.12 3.56 6.90
N ALA A 65 11.13 3.27 5.59
CA ALA A 65 11.90 4.01 4.60
C ALA A 65 11.51 5.50 4.53
N GLN A 66 10.21 5.83 4.62
CA GLN A 66 9.78 7.23 4.67
C GLN A 66 10.28 7.95 5.92
N ARG A 67 10.22 7.31 7.10
CA ARG A 67 10.73 7.90 8.35
C ARG A 67 12.23 8.12 8.29
N GLU A 68 12.96 7.19 7.70
CA GLU A 68 14.42 7.32 7.51
C GLU A 68 14.76 8.48 6.56
N GLN A 69 14.02 8.62 5.46
CA GLN A 69 14.32 9.60 4.42
C GLN A 69 13.82 11.02 4.73
N PHE A 70 12.68 11.16 5.43
CA PHE A 70 12.00 12.44 5.64
C PHE A 70 11.79 12.81 7.12
N GLY A 71 12.20 11.96 8.06
CA GLY A 71 11.90 12.11 9.49
C GLY A 71 10.50 11.62 9.87
N GLU A 72 10.15 11.71 11.17
CA GLU A 72 8.81 11.35 11.62
C GLU A 72 7.75 12.31 11.06
N PRO A 73 6.59 11.80 10.59
CA PRO A 73 5.48 12.67 10.23
C PRO A 73 5.08 13.47 11.47
N ALA A 74 5.04 14.80 11.35
CA ALA A 74 4.62 15.67 12.44
C ALA A 74 3.24 15.23 12.94
N THR A 75 3.17 14.73 14.17
CA THR A 75 1.91 14.41 14.83
C THR A 75 1.07 15.70 14.85
N PRO A 76 -0.11 15.75 14.20
CA PRO A 76 -0.93 16.94 14.27
C PRO A 76 -1.28 17.19 15.75
N PRO A 77 -1.21 18.44 16.23
CA PRO A 77 -1.48 18.75 17.63
C PRO A 77 -2.90 18.30 17.97
N VAL A 78 -3.02 17.48 19.01
CA VAL A 78 -4.31 17.13 19.63
C VAL A 78 -4.89 18.43 20.17
N GLN A 79 -5.94 18.95 19.52
CA GLN A 79 -6.72 20.05 20.06
C GLN A 79 -7.59 19.47 21.18
N HIS A 80 -7.25 19.84 22.42
CA HIS A 80 -8.06 19.59 23.63
C HIS A 80 -9.29 20.50 23.66
#